data_AF-A0A4R6DGI7-F1
#
_entry.id   AF-A0A4R6DGI7-F1
#
_cell.length_a   1.000
_cell.length_b   1.000
_cell.length_c   1.000
_cell.angle_alpha   90.00
_cell.angle_beta   90.00
_cell.angle_gamma   90.00
#
_symmetry.space_group_name_H-M   'P 1'
#
loop_
_entity.id
_entity.type
_entity.pdbx_description
1 polymer ?
#
loop_
_entity_poly.entity_id
_entity_poly.type
_entity_poly.pdbx_seq_one_letter_code
_entity_poly.pdbx_strand_id
1 'polypeptide(L)' 'MHRGIAWSTVAVVTLIVVVFSALLRVSSCADAAAGEGESVCTSGPAVGVPLLWGIVLVGAVVGAVAIWNAVRAFRAESR' A
#
# COMPACT_ATOMS: atom_id res chain seq x y z
N MET A 1 12.77 21.92 -12.09
CA MET A 1 12.90 21.68 -10.63
C MET A 1 11.54 21.40 -9.96
N HIS A 2 10.52 22.26 -10.03
CA HIS A 2 9.21 22.04 -9.35
C HIS A 2 8.45 20.75 -9.72
N ARG A 3 8.53 20.31 -10.99
CA ARG A 3 7.85 19.08 -11.44
C ARG A 3 8.43 17.79 -10.84
N GLY A 4 9.75 17.71 -10.64
CA GLY A 4 10.40 16.53 -10.08
C GLY A 4 10.09 16.35 -8.59
N ILE A 5 10.07 17.45 -7.84
CA ILE A 5 9.70 17.48 -6.42
C ILE A 5 8.25 17.02 -6.25
N ALA A 6 7.31 17.55 -7.04
CA ALA A 6 5.90 17.16 -6.98
C ALA A 6 5.70 15.64 -7.21
N TRP A 7 6.36 15.07 -8.21
CA TRP A 7 6.28 13.62 -8.48
C TRP A 7 6.90 12.78 -7.37
N SER A 8 8.00 13.24 -6.78
CA SER A 8 8.60 12.56 -5.62
C SER A 8 7.67 12.58 -4.41
N THR A 9 7.01 13.72 -4.13
CA THR A 9 6.03 13.81 -3.04
C THR A 9 4.85 12.87 -3.26
N VAL A 10 4.32 12.79 -4.49
CA VAL A 10 3.23 11.85 -4.84
C VAL A 10 3.66 10.40 -4.66
N ALA A 11 4.87 10.05 -5.08
CA ALA A 11 5.39 8.70 -4.92
C ALA A 11 5.53 8.32 -3.43
N VAL A 12 6.09 9.22 -2.62
CA VAL A 12 6.27 9.01 -1.17
C VAL A 12 4.92 8.88 -0.47
N VAL A 13 3.97 9.78 -0.74
CA VAL A 13 2.63 9.72 -0.15
C VAL A 13 1.92 8.42 -0.53
N THR A 14 2.02 7.99 -1.79
CA THR A 14 1.41 6.74 -2.24
C THR A 14 2.04 5.53 -1.54
N LEU A 15 3.37 5.48 -1.45
CA LEU A 15 4.09 4.41 -0.75
C LEU A 15 3.69 4.35 0.73
N ILE A 16 3.58 5.50 1.40
CA ILE A 16 3.12 5.57 2.78
C ILE A 16 1.72 5.00 2.91
N VAL A 17 0.78 5.41 2.05
CA VAL A 17 -0.61 4.89 2.09
C VAL A 17 -0.66 3.38 1.84
N VAL A 18 0.11 2.88 0.87
CA VAL A 18 0.21 1.46 0.55
C VAL A 18 0.75 0.65 1.74
N VAL A 19 1.86 1.09 2.32
CA VAL A 19 2.50 0.44 3.47
C VAL A 19 1.58 0.48 4.68
N PHE A 20 0.99 1.63 4.98
CA PHE A 20 0.10 1.78 6.13
C PHE A 20 -1.11 0.86 5.99
N SER A 21 -1.72 0.79 4.81
CA SER A 21 -2.87 -0.08 4.53
C SER A 21 -2.52 -1.57 4.65
N ALA A 22 -1.31 -1.97 4.24
CA ALA A 22 -0.84 -3.35 4.35
C ALA A 22 -0.51 -3.76 5.80
N LEU A 23 -0.08 -2.80 6.63
CA LEU A 23 0.28 -3.04 8.03
C LEU A 23 -0.92 -3.04 8.97
N LEU A 24 -2.05 -2.47 8.57
CA LEU A 24 -3.29 -2.56 9.34
C LEU A 24 -3.71 -4.03 9.44
N ARG A 25 -3.65 -4.56 10.67
CA ARG A 25 -4.19 -5.88 11.00
C ARG A 25 -5.43 -5.71 11.86
N VAL A 26 -6.43 -6.54 11.61
CA VAL A 26 -7.65 -6.59 12.42
C VAL A 26 -7.73 -7.97 13.03
N SER A 27 -7.98 -7.99 14.35
CA SER A 27 -8.30 -9.20 15.09
C SER A 27 -9.82 -9.35 15.13
N SER A 28 -10.32 -10.48 14.63
CA SER A 28 -11.72 -10.87 14.80
C SER A 28 -11.77 -12.09 15.69
N CYS A 29 -12.53 -12.01 16.78
CA CYS A 29 -12.79 -13.15 17.65
C CYS A 29 -14.16 -13.72 17.30
N ALA A 30 -14.19 -15.02 17.01
CA ALA A 30 -15.42 -15.77 16.96
C ALA A 30 -15.71 -16.25 18.38
N ASP A 31 -16.65 -15.58 19.05
CA ASP A 31 -17.14 -16.02 20.35
C ASP A 31 -17.88 -17.34 20.17
N ALA A 32 -17.42 -18.38 20.87
CA ALA A 32 -18.13 -19.64 20.92
C ALA A 32 -19.40 -19.46 21.77
N ALA A 33 -20.50 -20.06 21.32
CA ALA A 33 -21.73 -20.08 22.12
C ALA A 33 -21.48 -20.80 23.45
N ALA A 34 -22.21 -20.42 24.51
CA ALA A 34 -22.03 -20.98 25.85
C ALA A 34 -22.17 -22.52 25.82
N GLY A 35 -21.07 -23.22 26.06
CA GLY A 35 -20.99 -24.69 26.05
C GLY A 35 -20.25 -25.31 24.86
N GLU A 36 -19.85 -24.53 23.84
CA GLU A 36 -19.26 -25.06 22.59
C GLU A 36 -17.73 -24.92 22.46
N GLY A 37 -17.02 -24.59 23.55
CA GLY A 37 -15.54 -24.61 23.61
C GLY A 37 -14.88 -23.23 23.72
N GLU A 38 -13.56 -23.17 23.48
CA GLU A 38 -12.78 -21.93 23.56
C GLU A 38 -13.01 -21.03 22.33
N SER A 39 -13.24 -19.74 22.59
CA SER A 39 -13.33 -18.70 21.57
C SER A 39 -12.04 -18.60 20.76
N VAL A 40 -12.16 -18.62 19.42
CA VAL A 40 -11.00 -18.58 18.51
C VAL A 40 -10.86 -17.17 17.94
N CYS A 41 -9.73 -16.53 18.23
CA CYS A 41 -9.38 -15.24 17.63
C CYS A 41 -8.47 -15.45 16.42
N THR A 42 -8.88 -14.92 15.27
CA THR A 42 -8.05 -14.86 14.06
C THR A 42 -7.56 -13.45 13.81
N SER A 43 -6.28 -13.32 13.46
CA SER A 43 -5.66 -12.05 13.09
C SER A 43 -5.40 -12.04 11.60
N GLY A 44 -6.14 -11.22 10.87
CA GLY A 44 -6.02 -11.07 9.42
C GLY A 44 -5.53 -9.67 9.03
N PRO A 45 -5.14 -9.48 7.76
CA PRO A 45 -5.02 -8.14 7.21
C PRO A 45 -6.38 -7.43 7.32
N ALA A 46 -6.38 -6.17 7.77
CA ALA A 46 -7.59 -5.35 7.92
C ALA A 46 -8.34 -5.19 6.59
N VAL A 47 -7.56 -5.17 5.52
CA VAL A 47 -8.02 -5.11 4.14
C VAL A 47 -8.07 -6.53 3.59
N GLY A 48 -9.24 -6.97 3.14
CA GLY A 48 -9.40 -8.29 2.54
C GLY A 48 -8.45 -8.49 1.34
N VAL A 49 -8.10 -9.75 1.06
CA VAL A 49 -7.19 -10.15 -0.05
C VAL A 49 -7.42 -9.39 -1.37
N PRO A 50 -8.65 -9.21 -1.89
CA PRO A 50 -8.85 -8.46 -3.14
C PRO A 50 -8.44 -6.98 -3.05
N LEU A 51 -8.64 -6.34 -1.90
CA LEU A 51 -8.25 -4.94 -1.69
C LEU A 51 -6.72 -4.81 -1.58
N LEU A 52 -6.07 -5.81 -0.99
CA LEU A 52 -4.61 -5.89 -0.93
C LEU A 52 -3.99 -5.90 -2.34
N TRP A 53 -4.57 -6.68 -3.27
CA TRP A 53 -4.14 -6.69 -4.68
C TRP A 53 -4.34 -5.34 -5.38
N GLY A 54 -5.44 -4.64 -5.08
CA GLY A 54 -5.68 -3.28 -5.58
C GLY A 54 -4.60 -2.30 -5.12
N ILE A 55 -4.26 -2.35 -3.83
CA ILE A 55 -3.20 -1.52 -3.24
C ILE A 55 -1.84 -1.80 -3.92
N VAL A 56 -1.51 -3.08 -4.15
CA VAL A 56 -0.26 -3.47 -4.83
C VAL A 56 -0.22 -2.94 -6.26
N LEU A 57 -1.32 -3.07 -7.02
CA LEU A 57 -1.39 -2.55 -8.40
C LEU A 57 -1.21 -1.04 -8.47
N VAL A 58 -1.89 -0.30 -7.58
CA VAL A 58 -1.75 1.16 -7.51
C VAL A 58 -0.32 1.56 -7.16
N GLY A 59 0.29 0.89 -6.17
CA GLY A 59 1.69 1.10 -5.80
C GLY A 59 2.66 0.85 -6.97
N ALA A 60 2.43 -0.22 -7.74
CA ALA A 60 3.25 -0.55 -8.91
C ALA A 60 3.15 0.49 -10.03
N VAL A 61 1.94 0.95 -10.36
CA VAL A 61 1.72 1.99 -11.39
C VAL A 61 2.38 3.30 -10.98
N VAL A 62 2.19 3.74 -9.74
CA VAL A 62 2.81 4.99 -9.26
C VAL A 62 4.33 4.88 -9.22
N GLY A 63 4.88 3.74 -8.78
CA GLY A 63 6.31 3.47 -8.83
C GLY A 63 6.88 3.53 -10.26
N ALA A 64 6.21 2.89 -11.22
CA ALA A 64 6.62 2.91 -12.62
C ALA A 64 6.60 4.33 -13.22
N VAL A 65 5.55 5.11 -12.93
CA VAL A 65 5.46 6.50 -13.40
C VAL A 65 6.50 7.40 -12.73
N ALA A 66 6.80 7.20 -11.45
CA ALA A 66 7.86 7.92 -10.75
C ALA A 66 9.24 7.65 -11.39
N ILE A 67 9.57 6.38 -11.64
CA ILE A 67 10.80 5.97 -12.33
C ILE A 67 10.86 6.58 -13.73
N TRP A 68 9.76 6.52 -14.49
CA TRP A 68 9.69 7.09 -15.83
C TRP A 68 10.01 8.59 -15.83
N ASN A 69 9.41 9.36 -14.91
CA ASN A 69 9.67 10.79 -14.77
C ASN A 69 11.12 11.07 -14.35
N ALA A 70 11.68 10.28 -13.42
CA ALA A 70 13.08 10.41 -13.01
C ALA A 70 14.03 10.19 -14.20
N VAL A 71 13.84 9.10 -14.96
CA VAL A 71 14.63 8.80 -16.16
C VAL A 71 14.50 9.91 -17.20
N ARG A 72 13.30 10.45 -17.40
CA ARG A 72 13.09 11.56 -18.34
C ARG A 72 13.81 12.84 -17.90
N ALA A 73 13.80 13.14 -16.60
CA ALA A 73 14.51 14.29 -16.03
C ALA A 73 16.03 14.13 -16.20
N PHE A 74 16.59 12.97 -15.86
CA PHE A 74 18.02 12.70 -16.05
C PHE A 74 18.45 12.81 -17.52
N ARG A 75 17.63 12.32 -18.47
CA ARG A 75 17.94 12.48 -19.90
C ARG A 75 17.86 13.93 -20.39
N ALA A 76 17.02 14.76 -19.76
CA ALA A 76 16.93 16.18 -20.10
C ALA A 76 18.11 16.99 -19.55
N GLU A 77 18.64 16.59 -18.38
CA GLU A 77 19.82 17.22 -17.77
C GLU A 77 21.13 16.85 -18.50
N SER A 78 21.17 15.68 -19.14
CA SER A 78 22.35 15.16 -19.83
C SER A 78 22.52 15.66 -21.27
N ARG A 79 21.70 16.61 -21.72
CA ARG A 79 21.71 17.19 -23.06
C ARG A 79 21.95 18.69 -22.98
#